data_AF-A0A7J9KXP9-F1
#
_entry.id   AF-A0A7J9KXP9-F1
#
_cell.length_a   1.000
_cell.length_b   1.000
_cell.length_c   1.000
_cell.angle_alpha   90.00
_cell.angle_beta   90.00
_cell.angle_gamma   90.00
#
_symmetry.space_group_name_H-M   'P 1'
#
loop_
_entity.id
_entity.type
_entity.pdbx_description
1 polymer ?
#
loop_
_entity_poly.entity_id
_entity_poly.type
_entity_poly.pdbx_seq_one_letter_code
_entity_poly.pdbx_strand_id
1 'polypeptide(L)'
;MEDSIMLQHLVEVIGFQRKNIKHLVQSSFDDYTKTLSTGNIKAAFFWTPYAEVFLAKYCKGFRSWSPSDDLRGSSIIVPQGSSFGSNMSEAMELLIQSGKLKQMKEDMLSLSYCSSSTNDGTMKRGIGPGPFSGFFILSGSTSAIALVITVIRLLRRHWERLVQGMLMGRELWVWLTMFSRNQSRKKL
;
A
#
# COMPACT_ATOMS: atom_id res chain seq x y z
N MET A 1 0.10 -3.49 -40.57
CA MET A 1 0.98 -3.15 -39.42
C MET A 1 0.50 -3.98 -38.22
N GLU A 2 0.43 -5.30 -38.39
CA GLU A 2 -0.09 -6.25 -37.39
C GLU A 2 1.06 -7.04 -36.73
N ASP A 3 2.31 -6.71 -37.07
CA ASP A 3 3.50 -7.53 -36.80
C ASP A 3 4.54 -6.78 -35.95
N SER A 4 4.09 -6.00 -34.96
CA SER A 4 5.03 -5.41 -34.00
C SER A 4 5.58 -6.50 -33.10
N ILE A 5 6.92 -6.63 -33.03
CA ILE A 5 7.60 -7.57 -32.12
C ILE A 5 7.09 -7.42 -30.68
N MET A 6 6.79 -6.18 -30.27
CA MET A 6 6.16 -5.89 -28.97
C MET A 6 4.78 -6.52 -28.85
N LEU A 7 3.91 -6.38 -29.86
CA LEU A 7 2.57 -6.97 -29.85
C LEU A 7 2.63 -8.49 -29.77
N GLN A 8 3.52 -9.10 -30.55
CA GLN A 8 3.72 -10.55 -30.54
C GLN A 8 4.19 -11.02 -29.16
N HIS A 9 5.18 -10.36 -28.57
CA HIS A 9 5.66 -10.67 -27.23
C HIS A 9 4.56 -10.54 -26.16
N LEU A 10 3.77 -9.46 -26.20
CA LEU A 10 2.67 -9.24 -25.25
C LEU A 10 1.61 -10.36 -25.33
N VAL A 11 1.32 -10.86 -26.52
CA VAL A 11 0.29 -11.87 -26.75
C VAL A 11 0.81 -13.27 -26.48
N GLU A 12 1.95 -13.63 -27.08
CA GLU A 12 2.46 -15.00 -27.09
C GLU A 12 3.27 -15.34 -25.84
N VAL A 13 4.01 -14.38 -25.28
CA VAL A 13 4.90 -14.62 -24.13
C VAL A 13 4.22 -14.20 -22.82
N ILE A 14 3.65 -12.99 -22.78
CA ILE A 14 3.03 -12.48 -21.55
C ILE A 14 1.58 -12.99 -21.40
N GLY A 15 0.90 -13.33 -22.50
CA GLY A 15 -0.46 -13.88 -22.47
C GLY A 15 -1.58 -12.84 -22.45
N PHE A 16 -1.32 -11.59 -22.86
CA PHE A 16 -2.38 -10.60 -23.01
C PHE A 16 -3.30 -10.94 -24.18
N GLN A 17 -4.61 -10.82 -23.98
CA GLN A 17 -5.57 -10.95 -25.06
C GLN A 17 -5.47 -9.74 -26.00
N ARG A 18 -5.33 -9.98 -27.31
CA ARG A 18 -5.23 -8.90 -28.33
C ARG A 18 -6.32 -7.84 -28.20
N LYS A 19 -7.56 -8.23 -27.88
CA LYS A 19 -8.70 -7.32 -27.70
C LYS A 19 -8.52 -6.29 -26.57
N ASN A 20 -7.62 -6.57 -25.61
CA ASN A 20 -7.30 -5.69 -24.49
C ASN A 20 -6.10 -4.78 -24.78
N ILE A 21 -5.45 -4.95 -25.94
CA ILE A 21 -4.29 -4.17 -26.35
C ILE A 21 -4.77 -3.08 -27.30
N LYS A 22 -4.54 -1.82 -26.93
CA LYS A 22 -4.83 -0.67 -27.78
C LYS A 22 -3.53 -0.20 -28.43
N HIS A 23 -3.53 -0.13 -29.76
CA HIS A 23 -2.43 0.46 -30.49
C HIS A 23 -2.61 1.98 -30.55
N LEU A 24 -1.70 2.73 -29.92
CA LEU A 24 -1.67 4.18 -29.98
C LEU A 24 -0.64 4.57 -31.05
N VAL A 25 -1.07 4.63 -32.31
CA VAL A 25 -0.21 5.12 -33.40
C VAL A 25 0.05 6.60 -33.12
N GLN A 26 1.32 7.00 -33.00
CA GLN A 26 1.72 8.41 -33.02
C GLN A 26 1.30 9.25 -31.79
N SER A 27 1.14 8.61 -30.64
CA SER A 27 0.87 9.30 -29.37
C SER A 27 2.13 9.93 -28.79
N SER A 28 2.07 11.23 -28.53
CA SER A 28 3.07 11.93 -27.73
C SER A 28 3.09 11.41 -26.29
N PHE A 29 4.14 11.72 -25.51
CA PHE A 29 4.10 11.38 -24.10
C PHE A 29 2.92 12.02 -23.35
N ASP A 30 2.44 13.19 -23.78
CA ASP A 30 1.27 13.86 -23.20
C ASP A 30 -0.04 13.10 -23.48
N ASP A 31 -0.14 12.40 -24.62
CA ASP A 31 -1.31 11.55 -24.91
C ASP A 31 -1.33 10.30 -24.03
N TYR A 32 -0.15 9.73 -23.75
CA TYR A 32 -0.01 8.62 -22.81
C TYR A 32 -0.43 9.03 -21.41
N THR A 33 -0.02 10.21 -20.94
CA THR A 33 -0.43 10.67 -19.60
C THR A 33 -1.92 10.87 -19.50
N LYS A 34 -2.54 11.47 -20.51
CA LYS A 34 -4.00 11.69 -20.57
C LYS A 34 -4.75 10.36 -20.55
N THR A 35 -4.35 9.39 -21.38
CA THR A 35 -5.05 8.10 -21.48
C THR A 35 -4.85 7.20 -20.25
N LEU A 36 -3.68 7.26 -19.61
CA LEU A 36 -3.44 6.61 -18.32
C LEU A 36 -4.25 7.27 -17.19
N SER A 37 -4.26 8.61 -17.12
CA SER A 37 -4.94 9.35 -16.06
C SER A 37 -6.46 9.25 -16.15
N THR A 38 -7.00 9.16 -17.37
CA THR A 38 -8.44 8.93 -17.61
C THR A 38 -8.86 7.47 -17.40
N GLY A 39 -7.91 6.55 -17.18
CA GLY A 39 -8.19 5.12 -17.03
C GLY A 39 -8.59 4.42 -18.34
N ASN A 40 -8.44 5.08 -19.48
CA ASN A 40 -8.69 4.50 -20.81
C ASN A 40 -7.74 3.34 -21.13
N ILE A 41 -6.53 3.40 -20.56
CA ILE A 41 -5.57 2.31 -20.49
C ILE A 41 -5.10 2.16 -19.03
N LYS A 42 -4.83 0.92 -18.61
CA LYS A 42 -4.32 0.63 -17.26
C LYS A 42 -2.79 0.63 -17.17
N ALA A 43 -2.13 0.34 -18.29
CA ALA A 43 -0.68 0.29 -18.41
C ALA A 43 -0.28 0.62 -19.84
N ALA A 44 0.93 1.17 -19.99
CA ALA A 44 1.57 1.40 -21.28
C ALA A 44 2.90 0.64 -21.28
N PHE A 45 3.22 0.01 -22.40
CA PHE A 45 4.47 -0.73 -22.58
C PHE A 45 5.44 0.15 -23.37
N PHE A 46 6.60 0.39 -22.78
CA PHE A 46 7.67 1.17 -23.39
C PHE A 46 8.95 0.35 -23.37
N TRP A 47 9.84 0.63 -24.32
CA TRP A 47 11.24 0.29 -24.18
C TRP A 47 11.83 1.01 -22.95
N THR A 48 12.72 0.35 -22.22
CA THR A 48 13.33 0.86 -20.97
C THR A 48 13.79 2.32 -21.05
N PRO A 49 14.62 2.76 -22.03
CA PRO A 49 15.06 4.15 -22.09
C PRO A 49 13.91 5.15 -22.30
N TYR A 50 12.86 4.77 -23.05
CA TYR A 50 11.69 5.61 -23.23
C TYR A 50 10.85 5.69 -21.95
N ALA A 51 10.76 4.58 -21.20
CA ALA A 51 10.10 4.54 -19.90
C ALA A 51 10.82 5.44 -18.88
N GLU A 52 12.15 5.39 -18.83
CA GLU A 52 12.96 6.24 -17.93
C GLU A 52 12.72 7.73 -18.22
N VAL A 53 12.78 8.14 -19.49
CA VAL A 53 12.51 9.53 -19.90
C VAL A 53 11.06 9.95 -19.61
N PHE A 54 10.09 9.06 -19.84
CA PHE A 54 8.69 9.32 -19.52
C PHE A 54 8.49 9.58 -18.03
N LEU A 55 9.05 8.74 -17.15
CA LEU A 55 8.92 8.90 -15.70
C LEU A 55 9.68 10.11 -15.17
N ALA A 56 10.80 10.45 -15.78
CA ALA A 56 11.54 11.66 -15.43
C ALA A 56 10.72 12.92 -15.75
N LYS A 57 10.08 12.96 -16.94
CA LYS A 57 9.16 14.04 -17.32
C LYS A 57 7.88 14.06 -16.48
N TYR A 58 7.29 12.91 -16.14
CA TYR A 58 6.05 12.80 -15.35
C TYR A 58 6.29 12.07 -14.03
N CYS A 59 7.03 12.73 -13.15
CA CYS A 59 7.48 12.14 -11.89
C CYS A 59 6.37 11.89 -10.83
N LYS A 60 5.13 12.32 -11.10
CA LYS A 60 3.99 12.19 -10.19
C LYS A 60 2.89 11.33 -10.83
N GLY A 61 2.34 10.39 -10.06
CA GLY A 61 1.16 9.60 -10.45
C GLY A 61 1.44 8.36 -11.30
N PHE A 62 2.66 8.21 -11.83
CA PHE A 62 3.06 7.06 -12.64
C PHE A 62 4.20 6.29 -12.01
N ARG A 63 4.24 4.97 -12.24
CA ARG A 63 5.30 4.08 -11.77
C ARG A 63 5.52 3.01 -12.82
N SER A 64 6.78 2.76 -13.19
CA SER A 64 7.12 1.57 -13.96
C SER A 64 7.19 0.36 -13.06
N TRP A 65 6.79 -0.77 -13.65
CA TRP A 65 7.17 -2.09 -13.17
C TRP A 65 8.17 -2.64 -14.17
N SER A 66 9.41 -2.83 -13.73
CA SER A 66 10.42 -3.54 -14.51
C SER A 66 11.00 -4.64 -13.63
N PRO A 67 11.04 -5.90 -14.11
CA PRO A 67 11.98 -6.87 -13.55
C PRO A 67 13.38 -6.26 -13.61
N SER A 68 14.21 -6.57 -12.63
CA SER A 68 15.59 -6.08 -12.48
C SER A 68 16.53 -6.40 -13.65
N ASP A 69 16.06 -7.17 -14.63
CA ASP A 69 16.83 -7.56 -15.79
C ASP A 69 16.65 -6.55 -16.92
N ASP A 70 17.64 -5.67 -17.00
CA ASP A 70 17.86 -4.64 -18.00
C ASP A 70 17.91 -5.29 -19.40
N LEU A 71 16.76 -5.30 -20.09
CA LEU A 71 16.65 -5.92 -21.41
C LEU A 71 17.30 -5.03 -22.48
N ARG A 72 18.55 -5.40 -22.78
CA ARG A 72 19.32 -5.33 -24.03
C ARG A 72 19.39 -3.96 -24.74
N GLY A 73 20.63 -3.53 -24.89
CA GLY A 73 21.01 -2.22 -25.39
C GLY A 73 20.62 -1.92 -26.84
N SER A 74 20.60 -0.63 -27.13
CA SER A 74 20.48 -0.10 -28.49
C SER A 74 21.68 -0.56 -29.33
N SER A 75 21.44 -1.22 -30.45
CA SER A 75 22.47 -1.59 -31.41
C SER A 75 22.73 -0.45 -32.39
N ILE A 76 23.99 -0.09 -32.61
CA ILE A 76 24.40 0.81 -33.70
C ILE A 76 24.88 -0.04 -34.86
N ILE A 77 24.36 0.23 -36.06
CA ILE A 77 24.73 -0.48 -37.29
C ILE A 77 25.73 0.40 -38.05
N VAL A 78 26.87 -0.18 -38.40
CA VAL A 78 27.97 0.51 -39.10
C VAL A 78 28.32 -0.25 -40.38
N PRO A 79 28.64 0.42 -41.51
CA PRO A 79 29.05 -0.25 -42.74
C PRO A 79 30.30 -1.12 -42.55
N GLN A 80 30.24 -2.33 -43.13
CA GLN A 80 31.34 -3.28 -43.10
C GLN A 80 32.57 -2.72 -43.83
N GLY A 81 33.75 -2.84 -43.22
CA GLY A 81 35.01 -2.31 -43.76
C GLY A 81 35.37 -0.90 -43.30
N SER A 82 34.51 -0.23 -42.51
CA SER A 82 34.87 1.06 -41.93
C SER A 82 35.68 0.91 -40.64
N SER A 83 36.76 1.69 -40.50
CA SER A 83 37.50 1.83 -39.23
C SER A 83 36.67 2.50 -38.13
N PHE A 84 35.58 3.17 -38.52
CA PHE A 84 34.65 3.85 -37.62
C PHE A 84 34.01 2.89 -36.61
N GLY A 85 33.63 1.67 -37.03
CA GLY A 85 33.01 0.71 -36.13
C GLY A 85 33.91 0.32 -34.96
N SER A 86 35.18 0.00 -35.25
CA SER A 86 36.17 -0.39 -34.23
C SER A 86 36.49 0.77 -33.29
N ASN A 87 36.71 1.96 -33.84
CA ASN A 87 37.02 3.14 -33.03
C ASN A 87 35.83 3.55 -32.14
N MET A 88 34.61 3.42 -32.65
CA MET A 88 33.39 3.73 -31.89
C MET A 88 33.13 2.70 -30.79
N SER A 89 33.39 1.41 -31.03
CA SER A 89 33.27 0.39 -29.97
C SER A 89 34.27 0.62 -28.85
N GLU A 90 35.53 0.91 -29.19
CA GLU A 90 36.57 1.21 -28.20
C GLU A 90 36.24 2.46 -27.39
N ALA A 91 35.79 3.53 -28.06
CA ALA A 91 35.34 4.75 -27.38
C ALA A 91 34.13 4.51 -26.47
N MET A 92 33.15 3.70 -26.93
CA MET A 92 31.98 3.35 -26.12
C MET A 92 32.36 2.50 -24.91
N GLU A 93 33.28 1.55 -25.07
CA GLU A 93 33.79 0.74 -23.97
C GLU A 93 34.47 1.62 -22.91
N LEU A 94 35.32 2.57 -23.33
CA LEU A 94 35.92 3.53 -22.41
C LEU A 94 34.88 4.39 -21.68
N LEU A 95 33.81 4.82 -22.36
CA LEU A 95 32.70 5.57 -21.74
C LEU A 95 31.90 4.75 -20.73
N ILE A 96 31.71 3.45 -20.99
CA ILE A 96 31.04 2.52 -20.09
C ILE A 96 31.95 2.22 -18.88
N GLN A 97 33.19 1.80 -19.11
CA GLN A 97 34.16 1.45 -18.07
C GLN A 97 34.48 2.63 -17.15
N SER A 98 34.58 3.84 -17.71
CA SER A 98 34.79 5.06 -16.91
C SER A 98 33.56 5.49 -16.10
N GLY A 99 32.40 4.88 -16.31
CA GLY A 99 31.14 5.27 -15.69
C GLY A 99 30.54 6.58 -16.22
N LYS A 100 31.21 7.25 -17.17
CA LYS A 100 30.78 8.53 -17.74
C LYS A 100 29.44 8.41 -18.48
N LEU A 101 29.18 7.26 -19.11
CA LEU A 101 27.88 6.99 -19.74
C LEU A 101 26.74 7.00 -18.71
N LYS A 102 26.97 6.42 -17.52
CA LYS A 102 25.99 6.40 -16.44
C LYS A 102 25.74 7.82 -15.92
N GLN A 103 26.80 8.60 -15.72
CA GLN A 103 26.69 9.99 -15.30
C GLN A 103 25.89 10.82 -16.33
N MET A 104 26.20 10.70 -17.61
CA MET A 104 25.44 11.38 -18.68
C MET A 104 23.95 10.97 -18.68
N LYS A 105 23.65 9.71 -18.41
CA LYS A 105 22.26 9.23 -18.28
C LYS A 105 21.56 9.92 -17.11
N GLU A 106 22.20 9.95 -15.93
CA GLU A 106 21.65 10.60 -14.74
C GLU A 106 21.47 12.12 -14.95
N ASP A 107 22.45 12.77 -15.56
CA ASP A 107 22.38 14.20 -15.90
C ASP A 107 21.22 14.49 -16.85
N MET A 108 21.05 13.67 -17.91
CA MET A 108 19.94 13.81 -18.85
C MET A 108 18.57 13.62 -18.18
N LEU A 109 18.44 12.61 -17.32
CA LEU A 109 17.19 12.35 -16.59
C LEU A 109 16.91 13.43 -15.53
N SER A 110 17.95 14.04 -14.95
CA SER A 110 17.79 15.14 -13.98
C SER A 110 17.37 16.46 -14.65
N LEU A 111 17.72 16.65 -15.92
CA LEU A 111 17.36 17.84 -16.68
C LEU A 111 15.87 17.93 -17.02
N SER A 112 15.14 16.81 -16.96
CA SER A 112 13.70 16.85 -17.21
C SER A 112 12.97 17.53 -16.06
N TYR A 113 12.45 18.73 -16.32
CA TYR A 113 11.53 19.39 -15.40
C TYR A 113 10.32 18.48 -15.19
N CYS A 114 10.06 18.09 -13.94
CA CYS A 114 8.89 17.28 -13.63
C CYS A 114 7.63 18.08 -13.94
N SER A 115 6.94 17.68 -15.02
CA SER A 115 5.71 18.30 -15.48
C SER A 115 4.60 17.94 -14.50
N SER A 116 4.10 18.94 -13.77
CA SER A 116 2.92 18.85 -12.91
C SER A 116 1.65 18.76 -13.77
N SER A 117 1.52 17.71 -14.58
CA SER A 117 0.31 17.44 -15.38
C SER A 117 -0.79 16.74 -14.56
N THR A 118 -0.51 16.37 -13.31
CA THR A 118 -1.52 15.92 -12.37
C THR A 118 -1.93 17.10 -11.51
N ASN A 119 -3.19 17.51 -11.63
CA ASN A 119 -3.87 18.46 -10.76
C ASN A 119 -3.29 18.43 -9.34
N ASP A 120 -2.92 19.62 -8.87
CA ASP A 120 -2.35 19.93 -7.55
C ASP A 120 -3.39 19.75 -6.42
N GLY A 121 -4.18 18.67 -6.48
CA GLY A 121 -5.25 18.32 -5.56
C GLY A 121 -4.96 17.08 -4.72
N THR A 122 -3.79 16.46 -4.89
CA THR A 122 -3.36 15.36 -4.04
C THR A 122 -2.18 15.81 -3.20
N MET A 123 -2.46 16.73 -2.26
CA MET A 123 -1.73 16.78 -0.99
C MET A 123 -1.39 15.34 -0.61
N LYS A 124 -0.11 15.07 -0.32
CA LYS A 124 0.37 13.80 0.23
C LYS A 124 -0.63 13.35 1.29
N ARG A 125 -1.55 12.48 0.88
CA ARG A 125 -2.58 11.92 1.76
C ARG A 125 -1.80 10.90 2.56
N GLY A 126 -1.12 11.41 3.60
CA GLY A 126 -0.43 10.59 4.58
C GLY A 126 -1.35 9.44 4.93
N ILE A 127 -0.80 8.24 5.06
CA ILE A 127 -1.54 7.02 5.35
C ILE A 127 -2.50 7.37 6.48
N GLY A 128 -3.78 7.57 6.14
CA GLY A 128 -4.77 8.06 7.09
C GLY A 128 -4.89 7.04 8.23
N PRO A 129 -5.64 7.30 9.29
CA PRO A 129 -5.82 6.32 10.37
C PRO A 129 -6.50 5.01 9.90
N GLY A 130 -7.04 4.96 8.67
CA GLY A 130 -7.77 3.84 8.09
C GLY A 130 -7.11 2.45 8.19
N PRO A 131 -5.90 2.23 7.64
CA PRO A 131 -5.22 0.93 7.72
C PRO A 131 -4.75 0.58 9.14
N PHE A 132 -4.69 1.55 10.07
CA PHE A 132 -4.40 1.27 11.49
C PHE A 132 -5.66 0.98 12.32
N SER A 133 -6.85 1.21 11.76
CA SER A 133 -8.13 1.03 12.45
C SER A 133 -8.32 -0.40 13.01
N GLY A 134 -7.84 -1.42 12.30
CA GLY A 134 -7.93 -2.81 12.76
C GLY A 134 -7.26 -3.05 14.12
N PHE A 135 -6.10 -2.45 14.36
CA PHE A 135 -5.41 -2.57 15.66
C PHE A 135 -6.16 -1.86 16.79
N PHE A 136 -6.76 -0.71 16.51
CA PHE A 136 -7.59 0.00 17.49
C PHE A 136 -8.84 -0.78 17.87
N ILE A 137 -9.51 -1.42 16.91
CA ILE A 137 -10.69 -2.25 17.18
C ILE A 137 -10.32 -3.46 18.03
N LEU A 138 -9.21 -4.15 17.72
CA LEU A 138 -8.77 -5.33 18.46
C LEU A 138 -8.38 -4.99 19.91
N SER A 139 -7.58 -3.94 20.09
CA SER A 139 -7.16 -3.45 21.41
C SER A 139 -8.35 -2.94 22.22
N GLY A 140 -9.21 -2.13 21.61
CA GLY A 140 -10.42 -1.59 22.23
C GLY A 140 -11.39 -2.67 22.68
N SER A 141 -11.61 -3.70 21.83
CA SER A 141 -12.50 -4.82 22.16
C SER A 141 -11.98 -5.61 23.35
N THR A 142 -10.67 -5.90 23.38
CA THR A 142 -10.04 -6.64 24.49
C THR A 142 -10.17 -5.88 25.81
N SER A 143 -9.93 -4.56 25.78
CA SER A 143 -10.08 -3.69 26.95
C SER A 143 -11.53 -3.61 27.44
N ALA A 144 -12.50 -3.46 26.53
CA ALA A 144 -13.92 -3.42 26.86
C ALA A 144 -14.40 -4.74 27.49
N ILE A 145 -13.99 -5.89 26.95
CA ILE A 145 -14.33 -7.20 27.51
C ILE A 145 -13.75 -7.34 28.93
N ALA A 146 -12.50 -6.94 29.13
CA ALA A 146 -11.87 -6.96 30.46
C ALA A 146 -12.64 -6.08 31.46
N LEU A 147 -13.05 -4.87 31.05
CA LEU A 147 -13.86 -3.96 31.88
C LEU A 147 -15.24 -4.55 32.22
N VAL A 148 -15.91 -5.18 31.26
CA VAL A 148 -17.22 -5.80 31.50
C VAL A 148 -17.09 -6.94 32.52
N ILE A 149 -16.06 -7.78 32.40
CA ILE A 149 -15.81 -8.88 33.33
C ILE A 149 -15.53 -8.35 34.75
N THR A 150 -14.75 -7.28 34.89
CA THR A 150 -14.43 -6.72 36.21
C THR A 150 -15.67 -6.10 36.88
N VAL A 151 -16.50 -5.36 36.13
CA VAL A 151 -17.75 -4.79 36.65
C VAL A 151 -18.72 -5.88 37.11
N ILE A 152 -18.90 -6.95 36.32
CA ILE A 152 -19.76 -8.08 36.71
C ILE A 152 -19.26 -8.74 38.01
N ARG A 153 -17.95 -8.96 38.13
CA ARG A 153 -17.35 -9.52 39.35
C ARG A 153 -17.57 -8.61 40.56
N LEU A 154 -17.45 -7.29 40.38
CA LEU A 154 -17.67 -6.31 41.44
C LEU A 154 -19.13 -6.31 41.90
N LEU A 155 -20.07 -6.32 40.95
CA LEU A 155 -21.49 -6.41 41.25
C LEU A 155 -21.81 -7.70 42.02
N ARG A 156 -21.33 -8.86 41.55
CA ARG A 156 -21.57 -10.14 42.22
C ARG A 156 -21.10 -10.11 43.68
N ARG A 157 -19.86 -9.65 43.94
CA ARG A 157 -19.34 -9.50 45.31
C ARG A 157 -20.14 -8.51 46.14
N HIS A 158 -20.71 -7.48 45.52
CA HIS A 158 -21.55 -6.52 46.23
C HIS A 158 -22.90 -7.15 46.61
N TRP A 159 -23.54 -7.86 45.68
CA TRP A 159 -24.77 -8.61 45.93
C TRP A 159 -24.58 -9.71 46.98
N GLU A 160 -23.49 -10.48 46.93
CA GLU A 160 -23.16 -11.49 47.94
C GLU A 160 -23.03 -10.87 49.34
N ARG A 161 -22.36 -9.71 49.45
CA ARG A 161 -22.26 -8.97 50.73
C ARG A 161 -23.62 -8.48 51.24
N LEU A 162 -24.47 -7.96 50.35
CA LEU A 162 -25.83 -7.52 50.72
C LEU A 162 -26.69 -8.69 51.18
N VAL A 163 -26.62 -9.83 50.48
CA VAL A 163 -27.33 -11.06 50.85
C VAL A 163 -26.83 -11.60 52.19
N GLN A 164 -25.51 -11.65 52.42
CA GLN A 164 -24.93 -12.03 53.71
C GLN A 164 -25.36 -11.07 54.83
N GLY A 165 -25.41 -9.77 54.56
CA GLY A 165 -25.92 -8.77 55.51
C GLY A 165 -27.39 -8.98 55.86
N MET A 166 -28.24 -9.29 54.87
CA MET A 166 -29.64 -9.63 55.10
C MET A 166 -29.81 -10.93 55.90
N LEU A 167 -29.00 -11.96 55.63
CA LEU A 167 -29.01 -13.21 56.38
C LEU A 167 -28.61 -13.00 57.85
N MET A 168 -27.55 -12.25 58.13
CA MET A 168 -27.19 -11.89 59.51
C MET A 168 -28.27 -11.06 60.22
N GLY A 169 -28.93 -10.15 59.50
CA GLY A 169 -30.08 -9.40 60.05
C GLY A 169 -31.23 -10.32 60.44
N ARG A 170 -31.54 -11.34 59.63
CA ARG A 170 -32.64 -12.28 59.89
C ARG A 170 -32.41 -13.13 61.14
N GLU A 171 -31.18 -13.59 61.37
CA GLU A 171 -30.82 -14.34 62.58
C GLU A 171 -30.98 -13.48 63.85
N LEU A 172 -30.59 -12.20 63.80
CA LEU A 172 -30.79 -11.24 64.89
C LEU A 172 -32.28 -10.98 65.20
N TRP A 173 -33.12 -10.87 64.16
CA TRP A 173 -34.58 -10.73 64.32
C TRP A 173 -35.22 -12.00 64.90
N VAL A 174 -34.78 -13.18 64.49
CA VAL A 174 -35.23 -14.47 65.06
C VAL A 174 -34.83 -14.59 66.54
N TRP A 175 -33.61 -14.18 66.90
CA TRP A 175 -33.17 -14.18 68.29
C TRP A 175 -33.96 -13.18 69.15
N LEU A 176 -34.20 -11.95 68.66
CA LEU A 176 -35.00 -10.94 69.35
C LEU A 176 -36.46 -11.40 69.58
N THR A 177 -37.07 -12.05 68.58
CA THR A 177 -38.43 -12.59 68.72
C THR A 177 -38.48 -13.78 69.68
N MET A 178 -37.47 -14.66 69.69
CA MET A 178 -37.36 -15.72 70.69
C MET A 178 -37.16 -15.17 72.11
N PHE A 179 -36.31 -14.16 72.28
CA PHE A 179 -36.06 -13.53 73.57
C PHE A 179 -37.31 -12.84 74.13
N SER A 180 -38.02 -12.10 73.28
CA SER A 180 -39.32 -11.49 73.62
C SER A 180 -40.37 -12.53 74.03
N ARG A 181 -40.45 -13.64 73.30
CA ARG A 181 -41.39 -14.74 73.61
C ARG A 181 -41.06 -15.47 74.92
N ASN A 182 -39.77 -15.61 75.25
CA ASN A 182 -39.33 -16.22 76.50
C ASN A 182 -39.60 -15.32 77.72
N GLN A 183 -39.49 -14.00 77.55
CA GLN A 183 -39.79 -13.04 78.63
C GLN A 183 -41.29 -12.99 78.96
N SER A 184 -42.18 -13.13 77.97
CA SER A 184 -43.62 -13.22 78.20
C SER A 184 -44.04 -14.50 78.92
N ARG A 185 -43.31 -15.62 78.75
CA ARG A 185 -43.59 -16.89 79.45
C ARG A 185 -43.17 -16.91 80.91
N LYS A 186 -42.33 -15.97 81.37
CA LYS A 186 -41.91 -15.84 82.78
C LYS A 186 -42.81 -14.88 83.60
N LYS A 187 -43.91 -14.39 83.02
CA LYS A 187 -44.87 -13.46 83.65
C LYS A 187 -46.27 -14.07 83.88
N LEU A 188 -46.44 -15.38 83.68
CA LEU A 188 -47.55 -16.18 84.22
C LEU A 188 -47.01 -17.05 85.36
#